data_AF-A0A252E9B7-F1
#
_entry.id   AF-A0A252E9B7-F1
#
_cell.length_a   1.000
_cell.length_b   1.000
_cell.length_c   1.000
_cell.angle_alpha   90.00
_cell.angle_beta   90.00
_cell.angle_gamma   90.00
#
_symmetry.space_group_name_H-M   'P 1'
#
loop_
_entity.id
_entity.type
_entity.pdbx_description
1 polymer ?
#
loop_
_entity_poly.entity_id
_entity_poly.type
_entity_poly.pdbx_seq_one_letter_code
_entity_poly.pdbx_strand_id
1 'polypeptide(L)' 'MLLIHRAIPDSEICQKATQLVTEISPTFLCHHCIRTFLFGNLLGQRDGLKYDRELLYLGAVTYRSRNRG' A
#
# COMPACT_ATOMS: atom_id res chain seq x y z
N MET A 1 -7.11 -14.35 -0.47
CA MET A 1 -7.28 -12.98 -0.99
C MET A 1 -8.13 -12.07 -0.07
N LEU A 2 -8.25 -12.36 1.24
CA LEU A 2 -9.09 -11.59 2.19
C LEU A 2 -8.29 -10.68 3.14
N LEU A 3 -6.97 -10.87 3.25
CA LEU A 3 -6.13 -10.10 4.17
C LEU A 3 -5.78 -8.70 3.67
N ILE A 4 -5.98 -8.45 2.38
CA ILE A 4 -5.62 -7.20 1.73
C ILE A 4 -6.54 -6.06 2.21
N HIS A 5 -7.83 -6.34 2.39
CA HIS A 5 -8.82 -5.30 2.57
C HIS A 5 -8.80 -4.62 3.95
N ARG A 6 -8.42 -5.34 5.02
CA ARG A 6 -8.50 -4.80 6.39
C ARG A 6 -7.35 -3.87 6.80
N ALA A 7 -6.23 -3.90 6.08
CA ALA A 7 -5.06 -3.09 6.40
C ALA A 7 -5.00 -1.79 5.59
N ILE A 8 -5.78 -1.68 4.52
CA ILE A 8 -5.72 -0.56 3.58
C ILE A 8 -6.58 0.59 4.13
N PRO A 9 -6.13 1.84 4.04
CA PRO A 9 -6.99 2.98 4.34
C PRO A 9 -8.23 2.99 3.42
N ASP A 10 -9.41 3.25 3.98
CA ASP A 10 -10.68 3.21 3.23
C ASP A 10 -10.86 4.33 2.20
N SER A 11 -9.86 5.21 2.02
CA SER A 11 -9.98 6.33 1.10
C SER A 11 -10.06 5.89 -0.36
N GLU A 12 -10.85 6.63 -1.14
CA GLU A 12 -11.13 6.33 -2.55
C GLU A 12 -9.84 6.24 -3.38
N ILE A 13 -8.85 7.09 -3.08
CA ILE A 13 -7.55 7.09 -3.75
C ILE A 13 -6.75 5.82 -3.44
N CYS A 14 -6.79 5.32 -2.20
CA CYS A 14 -6.14 4.07 -1.82
C CYS A 14 -6.80 2.86 -2.49
N GLN A 15 -8.13 2.85 -2.58
CA GLN A 15 -8.87 1.79 -3.28
C GLN A 15 -8.51 1.76 -4.77
N LYS A 16 -8.52 2.91 -5.45
CA LYS A 16 -8.13 3.03 -6.87
C LYS A 16 -6.68 2.58 -7.11
N ALA A 17 -5.75 2.97 -6.24
CA ALA A 17 -4.36 2.53 -6.34
C ALA A 17 -4.20 1.02 -6.13
N THR A 18 -4.97 0.43 -5.19
CA THR A 18 -4.99 -1.01 -4.95
C THR A 18 -5.49 -1.77 -6.16
N GLN A 19 -6.59 -1.29 -6.76
CA GLN A 19 -7.17 -1.90 -7.94
C GLN A 19 -6.18 -1.85 -9.11
N LEU A 20 -5.61 -0.67 -9.39
CA LEU A 20 -4.62 -0.49 -10.44
C LEU A 20 -3.44 -1.44 -10.29
N VAL A 21 -2.83 -1.52 -9.09
CA VAL A 21 -1.69 -2.41 -8.85
C VAL A 21 -2.06 -3.89 -8.95
N THR A 22 -3.28 -4.26 -8.56
CA THR A 22 -3.77 -5.64 -8.70
C THR A 22 -4.00 -6.03 -10.16
N GLU A 23 -4.42 -5.08 -11.00
CA GLU A 23 -4.63 -5.29 -12.44
C GLU A 23 -3.31 -5.37 -13.22
N ILE A 24 -2.32 -4.53 -12.89
CA ILE A 24 -1.07 -4.44 -13.67
C ILE A 24 0.09 -5.26 -13.12
N SER A 25 -0.01 -5.76 -11.87
CA SER A 25 1.09 -6.47 -11.21
C SER A 25 0.74 -7.91 -10.82
N PRO A 26 1.69 -8.85 -10.92
CA PRO A 26 1.57 -10.17 -10.33
C PRO A 26 1.20 -10.14 -8.83
N THR A 27 0.41 -11.13 -8.39
CA THR A 27 -0.08 -11.25 -6.99
C THR A 27 1.02 -11.16 -5.93
N PHE A 28 2.23 -11.67 -6.22
CA PHE A 28 3.34 -11.62 -5.25
C PHE A 28 3.84 -10.19 -4.99
N LEU A 29 3.73 -9.28 -5.98
CA LEU A 29 4.06 -7.87 -5.83
C LEU A 29 3.00 -7.15 -4.99
N CYS A 30 1.72 -7.47 -5.17
CA CYS A 30 0.66 -6.95 -4.30
C CYS A 30 0.93 -7.30 -2.83
N HIS A 31 1.31 -8.56 -2.56
CA HIS A 31 1.71 -8.98 -1.20
C HIS A 31 2.93 -8.22 -0.68
N HIS A 32 3.90 -7.91 -1.54
CA HIS A 32 5.08 -7.15 -1.14
C HIS A 32 4.74 -5.68 -0.80
N CYS A 33 3.89 -5.02 -1.58
CA CYS A 33 3.42 -3.67 -1.29
C CYS A 33 2.69 -3.62 0.07
N ILE A 34 1.81 -4.59 0.34
CA ILE A 34 1.09 -4.68 1.62
C ILE A 34 2.05 -4.87 2.80
N ARG A 35 3.04 -5.78 2.69
CA ARG A 35 4.04 -5.97 3.76
C ARG A 35 4.86 -4.70 4.01
N THR A 36 5.23 -3.98 2.94
CA THR A 36 5.97 -2.72 3.04
C THR A 36 5.17 -1.66 3.79
N PHE A 37 3.88 -1.50 3.46
CA PHE A 37 2.98 -0.63 4.21
C PHE A 37 2.85 -1.04 5.69
N LEU A 38 2.60 -2.33 5.96
CA LEU A 38 2.42 -2.83 7.32
C LEU A 38 3.66 -2.60 8.19
N PHE A 39 4.86 -2.87 7.65
CA PHE A 39 6.10 -2.62 8.38
C PHE A 39 6.32 -1.12 8.62
N GLY A 40 6.08 -0.27 7.61
CA GLY A 40 6.16 1.18 7.79
C GLY A 40 5.18 1.68 8.86
N ASN A 41 3.96 1.16 8.87
CA ASN A 41 2.94 1.54 9.84
C ASN A 41 3.29 1.08 11.26
N LEU A 42 3.78 -0.16 11.42
CA LEU A 42 4.21 -0.66 12.73
C LEU A 42 5.43 0.09 13.26
N LEU A 43 6.41 0.42 12.41
CA LEU A 43 7.59 1.20 12.81
C LEU A 43 7.20 2.63 13.22
N GLY A 44 6.34 3.29 12.43
CA GLY A 44 5.85 4.63 12.76
C GLY A 44 5.06 4.66 14.07
N GLN A 45 4.25 3.64 14.34
CA GLN A 45 3.55 3.48 15.62
C GLN A 45 4.52 3.25 16.79
N ARG A 46 5.50 2.36 16.62
CA ARG A 46 6.53 2.09 17.64
C ARG A 46 7.31 3.36 18.00
N ASP A 47 7.66 4.16 17.00
CA ASP A 47 8.52 5.33 17.16
C ASP A 47 7.72 6.61 17.48
N GLY A 48 6.39 6.50 17.65
CA GLY A 48 5.51 7.63 17.97
C GLY A 48 5.46 8.70 16.88
N LEU A 49 5.80 8.34 15.64
CA LEU A 49 5.86 9.28 14.52
C LEU A 49 4.45 9.67 14.08
N LYS A 50 4.26 10.97 13.84
CA LYS A 50 3.06 11.47 13.15
C LYS A 50 3.30 11.39 11.65
N TYR A 51 2.57 10.52 10.98
CA TYR A 51 2.57 10.39 9.53
C TYR A 51 1.14 10.13 9.04
N ASP A 52 0.91 10.44 7.77
CA ASP A 52 -0.32 10.14 7.09
C ASP A 52 -0.29 8.69 6.56
N ARG A 53 -1.26 7.88 7.00
CA ARG A 53 -1.35 6.47 6.61
C ARG A 53 -1.72 6.28 5.15
N GLU A 54 -2.48 7.19 4.57
CA GLU A 54 -2.84 7.16 3.14
C GLU A 54 -1.62 7.48 2.28
N LEU A 55 -0.84 8.50 2.65
CA LEU A 55 0.41 8.81 1.95
C LEU A 55 1.44 7.68 2.07
N LEU A 56 1.55 7.06 3.25
CA LEU A 56 2.41 5.89 3.42
C LEU A 56 1.95 4.72 2.53
N TYR A 57 0.64 4.48 2.48
CA TYR A 57 0.07 3.43 1.64
C TYR A 57 0.30 3.69 0.15
N LEU A 58 -0.02 4.90 -0.32
CA LEU A 58 0.23 5.32 -1.69
C LEU A 58 1.72 5.22 -2.03
N GLY A 59 2.64 5.62 -1.15
CA GLY A 59 4.07 5.42 -1.35
C GLY A 59 4.45 3.95 -1.52
N ALA A 60 3.92 3.06 -0.66
CA ALA A 60 4.20 1.63 -0.71
C ALA A 60 3.63 0.92 -1.95
N VAL A 61 2.56 1.44 -2.54
CA VAL A 61 1.89 0.87 -3.72
C VAL A 61 2.40 1.49 -5.03
N THR A 62 2.70 2.79 -5.04
CA THR A 62 3.09 3.53 -6.25
C THR A 62 4.59 3.50 -6.53
N TYR A 63 5.47 3.18 -5.57
CA TYR A 63 6.92 3.18 -5.81
C TYR A 63 7.40 2.23 -6.93
N ARG A 64 6.55 1.28 -7.34
CA ARG A 64 6.79 0.36 -8.47
C ARG A 64 5.91 0.63 -9.70
N SER A 65 4.90 1.49 -9.60
CA SER A 65 4.11 1.93 -10.76
C SER A 65 4.89 2.98 -11.55
N ARG A 66 6.04 2.57 -12.09
CA ARG A 66 6.75 3.35 -13.09
C ARG A 66 6.18 2.91 -14.43
N ASN A 67 5.23 3.68 -14.93
CA ASN A 67 4.68 3.50 -16.26
C ASN A 67 5.84 3.47 -17.28
N ARG A 68 6.08 2.32 -17.89
CA ARG A 68 6.81 2.19 -19.15
C ARG A 68 5.80 1.65 -20.15
N GLY A 69 5.24 2.55 -20.96
CA GLY A 69 4.26 2.23 -22.00
C GLY A 69 3.15 3.25 -22.00
#